data_AF-A0A372BXU8-F1
#
_entry.id   AF-A0A372BXU8-F1
#
_cell.length_a   1.000
_cell.length_b   1.000
_cell.length_c   1.000
_cell.angle_alpha   90.00
_cell.angle_beta   90.00
_cell.angle_gamma   90.00
#
_symmetry.space_group_name_H-M   'P 1'
#
loop_
_entity.id
_entity.type
_entity.pdbx_description
1 polymer ?
#
loop_
_entity_poly.entity_id
_entity_poly.type
_entity_poly.pdbx_seq_one_letter_code
_entity_poly.pdbx_strand_id
1 'polypeptide(L)'
;MVADTRSAWITFLAHLMFVLAAWSVFIKYVFPIAFALIAGEAWNTWVFWDLWPIAHVWLGWALLAQPGYTRWLAVAMSIVEIVIIVTLFVGFLSEPDWTIWRTNWFVNKVFVLTAFALILATVVYRPEHFRTRSP
;
A
#
# COMPACT_ATOMS: atom_id res chain seq x y z
N MET A 1 -20.81 20.93 20.40
CA MET A 1 -20.16 20.16 19.32
C MET A 1 -18.70 19.97 19.70
N VAL A 2 -18.31 18.78 20.16
CA VAL A 2 -16.89 18.47 20.35
C VAL A 2 -16.32 18.32 18.95
N ALA A 3 -15.39 19.19 18.56
CA ALA A 3 -14.64 18.98 17.33
C ALA A 3 -13.87 17.66 17.51
N ASP A 4 -14.26 16.64 16.74
CA ASP A 4 -13.50 15.41 16.58
C ASP A 4 -12.17 15.81 15.93
N THR A 5 -11.16 16.19 16.72
CA THR A 5 -9.80 16.43 16.22
C THR A 5 -9.22 15.09 15.83
N ARG A 6 -9.64 14.62 14.66
CA ARG A 6 -9.10 13.43 14.00
C ARG A 6 -7.60 13.65 13.86
N SER A 7 -6.79 12.70 14.29
CA SER A 7 -5.33 12.82 14.24
C SER A 7 -4.89 13.14 12.80
N ALA A 8 -4.26 14.30 12.61
CA ALA A 8 -3.76 14.73 11.30
C ALA A 8 -2.77 13.70 10.73
N TRP A 9 -2.02 13.04 11.61
CA TRP A 9 -1.10 11.95 11.26
C TRP A 9 -1.84 10.70 10.73
N ILE A 10 -2.89 10.24 11.42
CA ILE A 10 -3.70 9.11 10.93
C ILE A 10 -4.40 9.47 9.61
N THR A 11 -4.85 10.71 9.49
CA THR A 11 -5.44 11.22 8.25
C THR A 11 -4.41 11.19 7.12
N PHE A 12 -3.18 11.64 7.36
CA PHE A 12 -2.08 11.54 6.40
C PHE A 12 -1.81 10.09 5.98
N LEU A 13 -1.67 9.17 6.94
CA LEU A 13 -1.44 7.74 6.63
C LEU A 13 -2.57 7.14 5.80
N ALA A 14 -3.83 7.49 6.09
CA ALA A 14 -4.97 7.03 5.31
C ALA A 14 -4.92 7.54 3.86
N HIS A 15 -4.63 8.82 3.65
CA HIS A 15 -4.50 9.39 2.31
C HIS A 15 -3.31 8.81 1.56
N LEU A 16 -2.20 8.55 2.26
CA LEU A 16 -1.06 7.84 1.68
C LEU A 16 -1.48 6.45 1.15
N MET A 17 -2.31 5.71 1.89
CA MET A 17 -2.84 4.43 1.41
C MET A 17 -3.71 4.57 0.16
N PHE A 18 -4.53 5.62 0.05
CA PHE A 18 -5.31 5.89 -1.16
C PHE A 18 -4.44 6.26 -2.36
N VAL A 19 -3.38 7.06 -2.14
CA VAL A 19 -2.40 7.37 -3.18
C VAL A 19 -1.70 6.10 -3.64
N LEU A 20 -1.28 5.22 -2.73
CA LEU A 20 -0.67 3.93 -3.09
C LEU A 20 -1.62 3.00 -3.85
N ALA A 21 -2.91 2.99 -3.50
CA ALA A 21 -3.92 2.24 -4.23
C ALA A 21 -4.08 2.78 -5.66
N ALA A 22 -4.23 4.09 -5.82
CA ALA A 22 -4.34 4.74 -7.13
C ALA A 22 -3.08 4.51 -7.98
N TRP A 23 -1.89 4.62 -7.38
CA TRP A 23 -0.61 4.35 -8.02
C TRP A 23 -0.47 2.88 -8.45
N SER A 24 -0.92 1.95 -7.60
CA SER A 24 -0.95 0.53 -7.93
C SER A 24 -1.88 0.24 -9.11
N VAL A 25 -3.05 0.91 -9.16
CA VAL A 25 -3.97 0.81 -10.31
C VAL A 25 -3.30 1.33 -11.58
N PHE A 26 -2.61 2.47 -11.47
CA PHE A 26 -1.90 3.06 -12.60
C PHE A 26 -0.82 2.13 -13.16
N ILE A 27 0.10 1.64 -12.30
CA ILE A 27 1.22 0.81 -12.73
C ILE A 27 0.79 -0.57 -13.22
N LYS A 28 -0.25 -1.17 -12.64
CA LYS A 28 -0.62 -2.57 -12.95
C LYS A 28 -1.67 -2.70 -14.05
N TYR A 29 -2.43 -1.64 -14.29
CA TYR A 29 -3.54 -1.66 -15.25
C TYR A 29 -3.39 -0.54 -16.29
N VAL A 30 -3.44 0.73 -15.88
CA VAL A 30 -3.52 1.85 -16.83
C VAL A 30 -2.29 1.91 -17.76
N PHE A 31 -1.09 1.90 -17.18
CA PHE A 31 0.15 1.98 -17.96
C PHE A 31 0.38 0.73 -18.83
N PRO A 32 0.23 -0.51 -18.32
CA PRO A 32 0.35 -1.72 -19.14
C PRO A 32 -0.68 -1.82 -20.26
N ILE A 33 -1.94 -1.43 -20.01
CA ILE A 33 -2.99 -1.42 -21.04
C ILE A 33 -2.64 -0.42 -22.14
N ALA A 34 -2.27 0.81 -21.77
CA ALA A 34 -1.88 1.83 -22.74
C ALA A 34 -0.68 1.36 -23.57
N PHE A 35 0.33 0.77 -22.93
CA PHE A 35 1.50 0.21 -23.61
C PHE A 35 1.12 -0.90 -24.61
N ALA A 36 0.29 -1.86 -24.19
CA ALA A 36 -0.16 -2.97 -25.03
C ALA A 36 -0.90 -2.49 -26.27
N LEU A 37 -1.83 -1.54 -26.09
CA LEU A 37 -2.63 -0.98 -27.19
C LEU A 37 -1.76 -0.25 -28.21
N ILE A 38 -0.74 0.50 -27.75
CA ILE A 38 0.22 1.19 -28.64
C ILE A 38 1.11 0.18 -29.37
N ALA A 39 1.49 -0.91 -28.71
CA ALA A 39 2.30 -1.98 -29.29
C ALA A 39 1.53 -2.90 -30.25
N GLY A 40 0.20 -2.73 -30.38
CA GLY A 40 -0.65 -3.62 -31.19
C GLY A 40 -0.83 -5.01 -30.58
N GLU A 41 -0.59 -5.15 -29.28
CA GLU A 41 -0.74 -6.40 -28.53
C GLU A 41 -2.13 -6.49 -27.87
N ALA A 42 -2.49 -7.67 -27.37
CA ALA A 42 -3.72 -7.82 -26.57
C ALA A 42 -3.66 -6.94 -25.31
N TRP A 43 -4.76 -6.25 -24.99
CA TRP A 43 -4.78 -5.24 -23.92
C TRP A 43 -4.40 -5.77 -22.53
N ASN A 44 -4.56 -7.07 -22.29
CA ASN A 44 -4.28 -7.73 -21.03
C ASN A 44 -2.90 -8.40 -20.96
N THR A 45 -2.06 -8.33 -22.00
CA THR A 45 -0.75 -9.01 -22.07
C THR A 45 0.14 -8.68 -20.87
N TRP A 46 0.17 -7.41 -20.47
CA TRP A 46 1.08 -6.90 -19.43
C TRP A 46 0.36 -6.59 -18.10
N VAL A 47 -0.92 -6.96 -17.98
CA VAL A 47 -1.72 -6.65 -16.78
C VAL A 47 -1.40 -7.62 -15.64
N PHE A 48 -1.00 -7.06 -14.50
CA PHE A 48 -0.75 -7.82 -13.28
C PHE A 48 -1.99 -7.80 -12.39
N TRP A 49 -2.72 -8.91 -12.40
CA TRP A 49 -3.92 -9.08 -11.60
C TRP A 49 -3.58 -9.33 -10.13
N ASP A 50 -3.74 -8.31 -9.30
CA ASP A 50 -3.73 -8.48 -7.86
C ASP A 50 -4.71 -7.56 -7.13
N LEU A 51 -5.03 -7.97 -5.91
CA LEU A 51 -6.05 -7.35 -5.05
C LEU A 51 -5.46 -6.33 -4.07
N TRP A 52 -4.16 -6.03 -4.17
CA TRP A 52 -3.47 -5.08 -3.29
C TRP A 52 -4.09 -3.68 -3.27
N PRO A 53 -4.55 -3.09 -4.40
CA PRO A 53 -5.23 -1.80 -4.36
C PRO A 53 -6.47 -1.81 -3.46
N ILE A 54 -7.24 -2.90 -3.47
CA ILE A 54 -8.45 -3.06 -2.64
C ILE A 54 -8.05 -3.15 -1.16
N ALA A 55 -7.01 -3.92 -0.85
CA ALA A 55 -6.48 -4.03 0.50
C ALA A 55 -6.00 -2.66 1.03
N HIS A 56 -5.29 -1.88 0.21
CA HIS A 56 -4.86 -0.53 0.56
C HIS A 56 -6.02 0.42 0.81
N VAL A 57 -7.06 0.39 -0.04
CA VAL A 57 -8.28 1.19 0.18
C VAL A 57 -8.96 0.78 1.48
N TRP A 58 -9.06 -0.52 1.76
CA TRP A 58 -9.66 -1.01 3.00
C TRP A 58 -8.91 -0.52 4.23
N LEU A 59 -7.57 -0.60 4.24
CA LEU A 59 -6.76 -0.08 5.34
C LEU A 59 -6.88 1.44 5.47
N GLY A 60 -6.83 2.18 4.35
CA GLY A 60 -7.01 3.63 4.34
C GLY A 60 -8.37 4.05 4.93
N TRP A 61 -9.44 3.36 4.54
CA TRP A 61 -10.76 3.55 5.14
C TRP A 61 -10.77 3.20 6.63
N ALA A 62 -10.18 2.07 7.04
CA ALA A 62 -10.14 1.65 8.43
C ALA A 62 -9.36 2.63 9.32
N LEU A 63 -8.33 3.28 8.79
CA LEU A 63 -7.60 4.35 9.47
C LEU A 63 -8.48 5.59 9.70
N LEU A 64 -9.39 5.94 8.77
CA LEU A 64 -10.31 7.06 8.93
C LEU A 64 -11.53 6.73 9.80
N ALA A 65 -12.13 5.56 9.60
CA ALA A 65 -13.35 5.13 10.27
C ALA A 65 -13.10 4.60 11.69
N GLN A 66 -11.87 4.13 11.97
CA GLN A 66 -11.46 3.54 13.24
C GLN A 66 -12.42 2.45 13.77
N PRO A 67 -12.84 1.45 12.97
CA PRO A 67 -13.52 0.27 13.51
C PRO A 67 -12.66 -0.44 14.58
N GLY A 68 -13.29 -1.22 15.46
CA GLY A 68 -12.60 -1.84 16.60
C GLY A 68 -11.45 -2.78 16.25
N TYR A 69 -11.36 -3.24 14.99
CA TYR A 69 -10.30 -4.09 14.49
C TYR A 69 -9.16 -3.33 13.76
N THR A 70 -9.22 -2.00 13.61
CA THR A 70 -8.24 -1.22 12.82
C THR A 70 -6.81 -1.46 13.26
N ARG A 71 -6.54 -1.52 14.57
CA ARG A 71 -5.19 -1.77 15.08
C ARG A 71 -4.67 -3.13 14.63
N TRP A 72 -5.46 -4.18 14.79
CA TRP A 72 -5.09 -5.53 14.36
C TRP A 72 -4.91 -5.63 12.85
N LEU A 73 -5.80 -4.98 12.08
CA LEU A 73 -5.68 -4.90 10.63
C LEU A 73 -4.36 -4.21 10.22
N ALA A 74 -4.05 -3.06 10.81
CA ALA A 74 -2.83 -2.30 10.52
C ALA A 74 -1.56 -3.12 10.83
N VAL A 75 -1.52 -3.83 11.96
CA VAL A 75 -0.39 -4.72 12.30
C VAL A 75 -0.27 -5.85 11.31
N ALA A 76 -1.34 -6.61 11.10
CA ALA A 76 -1.33 -7.80 10.26
C ALA A 76 -0.93 -7.45 8.82
N MET A 77 -1.56 -6.42 8.25
CA MET A 77 -1.24 -5.99 6.89
C MET A 77 0.18 -5.46 6.77
N SER A 78 0.67 -4.68 7.74
CA SER A 78 2.04 -4.17 7.70
C SER A 78 3.07 -5.28 7.76
N ILE A 79 2.90 -6.26 8.65
CA ILE A 79 3.81 -7.41 8.74
C ILE A 79 3.81 -8.19 7.43
N VAL A 80 2.63 -8.52 6.89
CA VAL A 80 2.50 -9.28 5.65
C VAL A 80 3.17 -8.56 4.48
N GLU A 81 2.89 -7.28 4.27
CA GLU A 81 3.48 -6.51 3.17
C GLU A 81 4.99 -6.32 3.34
N ILE A 82 5.47 -6.03 4.54
CA ILE A 82 6.92 -5.89 4.79
C ILE A 82 7.64 -7.20 4.47
N VAL A 83 7.14 -8.34 4.95
CA VAL A 83 7.75 -9.66 4.69
C VAL A 83 7.77 -9.98 3.20
N ILE A 84 6.65 -9.77 2.51
CA ILE A 84 6.55 -10.00 1.06
C ILE A 84 7.55 -9.11 0.32
N ILE A 85 7.58 -7.80 0.61
CA ILE A 85 8.41 -6.86 -0.12
C ILE A 85 9.90 -7.09 0.15
N VAL A 86 10.29 -7.36 1.40
CA VAL A 86 11.68 -7.68 1.73
C VAL A 86 12.12 -8.96 1.01
N THR A 87 11.28 -10.00 0.97
CA THR A 87 11.58 -11.24 0.24
C THR A 87 11.79 -10.96 -1.25
N LEU A 88 10.89 -10.16 -1.85
CA LEU A 88 10.99 -9.75 -3.24
C LEU A 88 12.24 -8.92 -3.52
N PHE A 89 12.63 -8.02 -2.62
CA PHE A 89 13.84 -7.22 -2.75
C PHE A 89 15.11 -8.06 -2.63
N VAL A 90 15.17 -9.02 -1.70
CA VAL A 90 16.31 -9.94 -1.61
C VAL A 90 16.49 -10.68 -2.94
N GLY A 91 15.42 -11.21 -3.52
CA GLY A 91 15.48 -11.90 -4.81
C GLY A 91 15.80 -10.97 -6.00
N PHE A 92 15.39 -9.70 -5.96
CA PHE A 92 15.73 -8.74 -7.02
C PHE A 92 17.19 -8.28 -6.93
N LEU A 93 17.70 -8.03 -5.71
CA LEU A 93 19.04 -7.51 -5.49
C LEU A 93 20.14 -8.55 -5.71
N SER A 94 19.83 -9.85 -5.72
CA SER A 94 20.80 -10.88 -6.07
C SER A 94 21.22 -10.81 -7.55
N GLU A 95 20.28 -10.50 -8.44
CA GLU A 95 20.49 -10.39 -9.89
C GLU A 95 19.61 -9.27 -10.47
N PRO A 96 19.99 -8.00 -10.30
CA PRO A 96 19.13 -6.89 -10.68
C PRO A 96 19.08 -6.69 -12.19
N ASP A 97 17.86 -6.61 -12.72
CA ASP A 97 17.57 -6.19 -14.10
C ASP A 97 16.74 -4.90 -14.09
N TRP A 98 17.18 -3.89 -14.85
CA TRP A 98 16.63 -2.52 -14.82
C TRP A 98 15.86 -2.18 -16.10
N THR A 99 14.96 -3.07 -16.51
CA THR A 99 13.94 -2.75 -17.51
C THR A 99 12.94 -1.73 -17.00
N ILE A 100 12.17 -1.10 -17.90
CA ILE A 100 11.10 -0.15 -17.52
C ILE A 100 10.09 -0.79 -16.55
N TRP A 101 9.74 -2.06 -16.77
CA TRP A 101 8.82 -2.81 -15.93
C TRP A 101 9.39 -3.07 -14.54
N ARG A 102 10.63 -3.55 -14.46
CA ARG A 102 11.32 -3.82 -13.19
C ARG A 102 11.59 -2.54 -12.40
N THR A 103 11.92 -1.44 -13.08
CA THR A 103 12.12 -0.13 -12.47
C THR A 103 10.81 0.41 -11.87
N ASN A 104 9.71 0.40 -12.63
CA ASN A 104 8.39 0.80 -12.12
C ASN A 104 7.96 -0.06 -10.93
N TRP A 105 8.18 -1.37 -11.01
CA TRP A 105 7.92 -2.29 -9.92
C TRP A 105 8.77 -1.98 -8.68
N PHE A 106 10.07 -1.74 -8.84
CA PHE A 106 11.00 -1.45 -7.75
C PHE A 106 10.59 -0.17 -7.02
N VAL A 107 10.37 0.91 -7.76
CA VAL A 107 9.92 2.21 -7.22
C VAL A 107 8.62 2.02 -6.43
N ASN A 108 7.64 1.31 -7.00
CA ASN A 108 6.39 1.01 -6.30
C ASN A 108 6.63 0.26 -4.97
N LYS A 109 7.50 -0.76 -4.98
CA LYS A 109 7.80 -1.55 -3.78
C LYS A 109 8.50 -0.74 -2.69
N VAL A 110 9.35 0.22 -3.05
CA VAL A 110 9.96 1.15 -2.09
C VAL A 110 8.88 2.00 -1.40
N PHE A 111 7.97 2.62 -2.16
CA PHE A 111 6.90 3.44 -1.59
C PHE A 111 5.96 2.64 -0.69
N VAL A 112 5.55 1.44 -1.13
CA VAL A 112 4.68 0.56 -0.33
C VAL A 112 5.40 0.13 0.97
N LEU A 113 6.68 -0.26 0.89
CA LEU A 113 7.46 -0.62 2.08
C LEU A 113 7.58 0.54 3.07
N THR A 114 7.87 1.75 2.58
CA THR A 114 7.93 2.95 3.43
C THR A 114 6.60 3.20 4.13
N ALA A 115 5.47 3.12 3.42
CA ALA A 115 4.17 3.36 4.02
C ALA A 115 3.82 2.33 5.10
N PHE A 116 4.05 1.04 4.86
CA PHE A 116 3.77 0.02 5.86
C PHE A 116 4.75 0.05 7.04
N ALA A 117 6.01 0.46 6.82
CA ALA A 117 6.94 0.73 7.91
C ALA A 117 6.44 1.89 8.79
N LEU A 118 5.94 2.98 8.20
CA LEU A 118 5.36 4.11 8.94
C LEU A 118 4.09 3.70 9.71
N ILE A 119 3.22 2.90 9.11
CA ILE A 119 2.02 2.39 9.77
C ILE A 119 2.40 1.50 10.96
N LEU A 120 3.30 0.52 10.76
CA LEU A 120 3.76 -0.36 11.82
C LEU A 120 4.42 0.42 12.96
N ALA A 121 5.32 1.36 12.63
CA ALA A 121 5.95 2.24 13.60
C ALA A 121 4.90 3.05 14.38
N THR A 122 3.86 3.55 13.71
CA THR A 122 2.77 4.26 14.39
C THR A 122 2.02 3.35 15.35
N VAL A 123 1.72 2.10 14.98
CA VAL A 123 1.04 1.16 15.88
C VAL A 123 1.89 0.80 17.10
N VAL A 124 3.21 0.67 16.92
CA VAL A 124 4.14 0.29 17.99
C VAL A 124 4.44 1.46 18.93
N TYR A 125 4.78 2.63 18.39
CA TYR A 125 5.27 3.76 19.17
C TYR A 125 4.20 4.77 19.55
N ARG A 126 3.06 4.78 18.85
CA ARG A 126 1.93 5.70 19.10
C ARG A 126 0.57 4.97 19.07
N PRO A 127 0.40 3.90 19.88
CA PRO A 127 -0.83 3.11 19.88
C PRO A 127 -2.08 3.93 20.25
N GLU A 128 -1.93 5.05 20.96
CA GLU A 128 -3.00 5.98 21.33
C GLU A 128 -3.73 6.61 20.13
N HIS A 129 -3.10 6.62 18.96
CA HIS A 129 -3.75 7.06 17.72
C HIS A 129 -4.76 6.06 17.17
N PHE A 130 -4.76 4.82 17.66
CA PHE A 130 -5.74 3.81 17.34
C PHE A 130 -6.75 3.71 18.48
N ARG A 131 -8.05 3.82 18.18
CA ARG A 131 -9.08 3.67 19.22
C ARG A 131 -8.97 2.29 19.86
N THR A 132 -8.50 2.24 21.10
CA THR A 132 -8.68 1.08 21.98
C THR A 132 -10.11 1.11 22.51
N ARG A 133 -10.92 0.10 22.16
CA ARG A 133 -12.06 -0.20 23.02
C ARG A 133 -11.48 -0.81 24.29
N SER A 134 -11.68 -0.14 25.43
CA SER A 134 -11.90 -0.88 26.66
C SER A 134 -13.14 -1.77 26.44
N PRO A 135 -13.11 -3.05 26.82
CA PRO A 135 -14.25 -3.95 26.69
C PRO A 135 -15.50 -3.40 27.38
#